data_AF-A0A314U843-F1
#
_entry.id   AF-A0A314U843-F1
#
_cell.length_a   1.000
_cell.length_b   1.000
_cell.length_c   1.000
_cell.angle_alpha   90.00
_cell.angle_beta   90.00
_cell.angle_gamma   90.00
#
_symmetry.space_group_name_H-M   'P 1'
#
loop_
_entity.id
_entity.type
_entity.pdbx_description
1 polymer ?
#
loop_
_entity_poly.entity_id
_entity_poly.type
_entity_poly.pdbx_seq_one_letter_code
_entity_poly.pdbx_strand_id
1 'polypeptide(L)'
;MNETDAAGKETVDISGVEVGKMYEVIVTTYRGFYRYHLGDIVRVVGFYNLSPQVEYVMKAPKGPNEIITEKDLMSAIHKFQLDLGNAMEMEITEFASFVDVDLSPKQLKVFVEVGEGCLSLMQEKIEESVVVLRRFCSSLEDGLGGIYRVQRDRGESGPLLLYVVKPGSFDRLSQVAIRNGAPPSQYKPPKIIRNREIAGFLEGSALVTIV
;
A
#
# COMPACT_ATOMS: atom_id res chain seq x y z
N MET A 1 -21.91 -12.16 19.12
CA MET A 1 -20.75 -13.04 19.38
C MET A 1 -20.52 -13.82 18.09
N ASN A 2 -19.56 -13.39 17.28
CA ASN A 2 -19.07 -14.19 16.17
C ASN A 2 -17.62 -14.54 16.52
N GLU A 3 -17.45 -15.74 17.05
CA GLU A 3 -16.17 -16.43 17.19
C GLU A 3 -15.70 -16.80 15.78
N THR A 4 -14.96 -15.90 15.13
CA THR A 4 -13.96 -16.35 14.16
C THR A 4 -12.72 -16.70 14.93
N ASP A 5 -12.51 -18.01 15.02
CA ASP A 5 -11.38 -18.74 15.58
C ASP A 5 -10.05 -18.21 15.00
N ALA A 6 -9.53 -17.13 15.57
CA ALA A 6 -8.12 -16.80 15.47
C ALA A 6 -7.43 -17.66 16.52
N ALA A 7 -7.01 -18.88 16.15
CA ALA A 7 -6.10 -19.68 16.95
C ALA A 7 -5.01 -18.74 17.50
N GLY A 8 -5.09 -18.47 18.80
CA GLY A 8 -4.43 -17.31 19.41
C GLY A 8 -2.92 -17.45 19.20
N LYS A 9 -2.36 -16.61 18.34
CA LYS A 9 -0.90 -16.52 18.21
C LYS A 9 -0.35 -16.18 19.60
N GLU A 10 0.55 -17.03 20.08
CA GLU A 10 1.13 -16.90 21.41
C GLU A 10 1.80 -15.53 21.54
N THR A 11 1.38 -14.76 22.54
CA THR A 11 1.98 -13.45 22.83
C THR A 11 3.20 -13.65 23.70
N VAL A 12 4.31 -13.01 23.34
CA VAL A 12 5.55 -13.05 24.11
C VAL A 12 5.68 -11.77 24.94
N ASP A 13 6.19 -11.90 26.16
CA ASP A 13 6.54 -10.75 27.01
C ASP A 13 7.70 -9.94 26.38
N ILE A 14 7.84 -8.66 26.76
CA ILE A 14 8.93 -7.82 26.27
C ILE A 14 10.32 -8.43 26.52
N SER A 15 10.49 -9.21 27.60
CA SER A 15 11.76 -9.88 27.90
C SER A 15 12.02 -11.14 27.05
N GLY A 16 11.00 -11.67 26.38
CA GLY A 16 11.10 -12.90 25.58
C GLY A 16 11.32 -12.64 24.08
N VAL A 17 11.40 -11.38 23.66
CA VAL A 17 11.58 -11.05 22.24
C VAL A 17 13.02 -11.35 21.79
N GLU A 18 13.17 -11.75 20.53
CA GLU A 18 14.45 -12.16 19.95
C GLU A 18 14.89 -11.22 18.82
N VAL A 19 16.20 -10.92 18.77
CA VAL A 19 16.81 -10.11 17.69
C VAL A 19 16.55 -10.75 16.33
N GLY A 20 16.18 -9.94 15.34
CA GLY A 20 15.90 -10.35 13.97
C GLY A 20 14.45 -10.79 13.73
N LYS A 21 13.69 -11.15 14.77
CA LYS A 21 12.27 -11.51 14.65
C LYS A 21 11.37 -10.27 14.54
N MET A 22 10.23 -10.44 13.89
CA MET A 22 9.17 -9.45 13.76
C MET A 22 8.00 -9.78 14.69
N TYR A 23 7.44 -8.75 15.33
CA TYR A 23 6.34 -8.87 16.27
C TYR A 23 5.28 -7.80 15.96
N GLU A 24 4.01 -8.15 16.18
CA GLU A 24 2.95 -7.15 16.28
C GLU A 24 2.92 -6.59 17.71
N VAL A 25 2.90 -5.26 17.84
CA VAL A 25 2.88 -4.60 19.14
C VAL A 25 1.49 -4.70 19.78
N ILE A 26 1.45 -5.29 20.98
CA ILE A 26 0.26 -5.37 21.82
C ILE A 26 0.51 -4.55 23.10
N VAL A 27 -0.42 -3.65 23.43
CA VAL A 27 -0.26 -2.72 24.56
C VAL A 27 -1.35 -2.89 25.61
N THR A 28 -0.96 -2.78 26.87
CA THR A 28 -1.87 -2.53 27.99
C THR A 28 -1.53 -1.18 28.59
N THR A 29 -2.50 -0.29 28.73
CA THR A 29 -2.28 1.08 29.21
C THR A 29 -3.11 1.38 30.45
N TYR A 30 -2.66 2.34 31.27
CA TYR A 30 -3.39 2.78 32.46
C TYR A 30 -4.78 3.35 32.14
N ARG A 31 -5.00 3.82 30.90
CA ARG A 31 -6.27 4.43 30.46
C ARG A 31 -7.25 3.45 29.80
N GLY A 32 -7.10 2.15 30.08
CA GLY A 32 -8.14 1.16 29.77
C GLY A 32 -7.99 0.44 28.42
N PHE A 33 -6.83 0.53 27.76
CA PHE A 33 -6.51 -0.45 26.72
C PHE A 33 -5.94 -1.70 27.37
N TYR A 34 -6.54 -2.87 27.10
CA TYR A 34 -6.13 -4.16 27.64
C TYR A 34 -5.78 -5.10 26.50
N ARG A 35 -4.53 -5.55 26.42
CA ARG A 35 -4.00 -6.38 25.32
C ARG A 35 -4.45 -5.86 23.94
N TYR A 36 -4.40 -4.55 23.76
CA TYR A 36 -4.85 -3.88 22.55
C TYR A 36 -3.81 -4.06 21.44
N HIS A 37 -4.24 -4.59 20.30
CA HIS A 37 -3.43 -4.70 19.10
C HIS A 37 -3.22 -3.31 18.50
N LEU A 38 -1.99 -2.80 18.61
CA LEU A 38 -1.64 -1.50 18.04
C LEU A 38 -1.61 -1.54 16.50
N GLY A 39 -1.44 -2.74 15.94
CA GLY A 39 -1.32 -2.97 14.50
C GLY A 39 0.01 -2.51 13.92
N ASP A 40 1.01 -2.22 14.75
CA ASP A 40 2.38 -1.94 14.30
C ASP A 40 3.20 -3.23 14.30
N ILE A 41 3.82 -3.55 13.16
CA ILE A 41 4.80 -4.61 13.03
C ILE A 41 6.19 -4.00 13.22
N VAL A 42 6.94 -4.53 14.19
CA VAL A 42 8.29 -4.07 14.51
C VAL A 42 9.28 -5.23 14.46
N ARG A 43 10.52 -4.94 14.08
CA ARG A 43 11.64 -5.89 14.13
C ARG A 43 12.55 -5.55 15.28
N VAL A 44 12.91 -6.54 16.10
CA VAL A 44 13.92 -6.34 17.15
C VAL A 44 15.29 -6.26 16.48
N VAL A 45 15.97 -5.13 16.63
CA VAL A 45 17.29 -4.89 16.01
C VAL A 45 18.44 -4.98 17.02
N GLY A 46 18.13 -5.00 18.31
CA GLY A 46 19.11 -5.10 19.38
C GLY A 46 18.49 -4.87 20.74
N PHE A 47 19.34 -4.67 21.74
CA PHE A 47 18.96 -4.37 23.11
C PHE A 47 19.86 -3.28 23.69
N TYR A 48 19.25 -2.34 24.39
CA TYR A 48 19.96 -1.45 25.30
C TYR A 48 19.73 -1.95 26.72
N ASN A 49 20.75 -2.57 27.31
CA ASN A 49 20.62 -3.38 28.52
C ASN A 49 19.55 -4.48 28.32
N LEU A 50 18.46 -4.43 29.07
CA LEU A 50 17.33 -5.37 28.96
C LEU A 50 16.17 -4.81 28.12
N SER A 51 16.25 -3.57 27.64
CA SER A 51 15.18 -2.95 26.86
C SER A 51 15.38 -3.23 25.36
N PRO A 52 14.40 -3.81 24.66
CA PRO A 52 14.53 -4.08 23.24
C PRO A 52 14.57 -2.79 22.44
N GLN A 53 15.46 -2.74 21.46
CA GLN A 53 15.48 -1.72 20.43
C GLN A 53 14.76 -2.27 19.21
N VAL A 54 13.79 -1.52 18.70
CA VAL A 54 12.94 -1.96 17.60
C VAL A 54 12.96 -0.98 16.44
N GLU A 55 12.88 -1.53 15.24
CA GLU A 55 12.70 -0.79 14.00
C GLU A 55 11.25 -0.99 13.53
N TYR A 56 10.59 0.10 13.14
CA TYR A 56 9.27 0.04 12.53
C TYR A 56 9.35 -0.61 11.14
N VAL A 57 8.50 -1.61 10.89
CA VAL A 57 8.47 -2.33 9.61
C VAL A 57 7.29 -1.89 8.76
N MET A 58 6.07 -2.02 9.28
CA MET A 58 4.82 -1.72 8.57
C MET A 58 3.62 -1.76 9.50
N LYS A 59 2.46 -1.31 9.01
CA LYS A 59 1.16 -1.65 9.62
C LYS A 59 0.80 -3.10 9.32
N ALA A 60 0.25 -3.79 10.32
CA ALA A 60 -0.32 -5.12 10.15
C ALA A 60 -1.46 -5.07 9.11
N PRO A 61 -1.55 -6.08 8.22
CA PRO A 61 -2.68 -6.21 7.32
C PRO A 61 -4.00 -6.25 8.10
N LYS A 62 -5.03 -5.54 7.66
CA LYS A 62 -6.31 -5.47 8.39
C LYS A 62 -7.24 -6.64 8.10
N GLY A 63 -6.90 -7.52 7.17
CA GLY A 63 -7.70 -8.69 6.84
C GLY A 63 -7.02 -9.66 5.88
N PRO A 64 -7.61 -10.86 5.69
CA PRO A 64 -7.04 -11.92 4.87
C PRO A 64 -6.99 -11.60 3.36
N ASN A 65 -7.76 -10.59 2.93
CA ASN A 65 -7.81 -10.14 1.53
C ASN A 65 -6.68 -9.16 1.17
N GLU A 66 -5.86 -8.74 2.14
CA GLU A 66 -4.69 -7.90 1.88
C GLU A 66 -3.51 -8.76 1.44
N ILE A 67 -3.43 -8.98 0.13
CA ILE A 67 -2.42 -9.81 -0.52
C ILE A 67 -1.10 -9.07 -0.77
N ILE A 68 -1.10 -7.75 -0.50
CA ILE A 68 0.06 -6.85 -0.55
C ILE A 68 0.09 -6.01 0.72
N THR A 69 1.29 -5.69 1.20
CA THR A 69 1.47 -4.78 2.35
C THR A 69 1.80 -3.35 1.88
N GLU A 70 1.63 -2.37 2.77
CA GLU A 70 2.08 -1.00 2.51
C GLU A 70 3.57 -0.96 2.16
N LYS A 71 4.38 -1.79 2.82
CA LYS A 71 5.81 -1.89 2.57
C LYS A 71 6.11 -2.42 1.17
N ASP A 72 5.39 -3.46 0.72
CA ASP A 72 5.56 -4.02 -0.62
C ASP A 72 5.23 -2.95 -1.67
N LEU A 73 4.08 -2.28 -1.52
CA LEU A 73 3.67 -1.21 -2.43
C LEU A 73 4.68 -0.06 -2.48
N MET A 74 5.11 0.46 -1.33
CA MET A 74 6.09 1.55 -1.28
C MET A 74 7.43 1.14 -1.93
N SER A 75 7.89 -0.08 -1.69
CA SER A 75 9.14 -0.58 -2.26
C SER A 75 9.05 -0.78 -3.77
N ALA A 76 7.91 -1.28 -4.26
CA ALA A 76 7.64 -1.49 -5.67
C ALA A 76 7.54 -0.15 -6.42
N ILE A 77 6.80 0.82 -5.88
CA ILE A 77 6.68 2.16 -6.45
C ILE A 77 8.01 2.91 -6.46
N HIS A 78 8.81 2.81 -5.40
CA HIS A 78 10.12 3.46 -5.37
C HIS A 78 11.05 2.95 -6.49
N LYS A 79 11.08 1.63 -6.74
CA LYS A 79 11.83 1.06 -7.87
C LYS A 79 11.26 1.52 -9.21
N PHE A 80 9.94 1.46 -9.35
CA PHE A 80 9.24 1.90 -10.55
C PHE A 80 9.51 3.38 -10.87
N GLN A 81 9.56 4.25 -9.86
CA GLN A 81 9.91 5.66 -10.01
C GLN A 81 11.35 5.86 -10.47
N LEU A 82 12.31 5.09 -9.95
CA LEU A 82 13.71 5.12 -10.41
C LEU A 82 13.82 4.69 -11.87
N ASP A 83 13.13 3.61 -12.24
CA ASP A 83 13.10 3.10 -13.62
C ASP A 83 12.48 4.13 -14.57
N LEU A 84 11.36 4.76 -14.17
CA LEU A 84 10.69 5.80 -14.93
C LEU A 84 11.55 7.04 -15.07
N GLY A 85 12.12 7.59 -13.98
CA GLY A 85 12.92 8.81 -14.02
C GLY A 85 14.12 8.75 -14.97
N ASN A 86 14.65 7.55 -15.23
CA ASN A 86 15.71 7.34 -16.21
C ASN A 86 15.23 7.34 -17.68
N ALA A 87 13.95 7.04 -17.91
CA ALA A 87 13.37 6.86 -19.26
C ALA A 87 12.45 8.03 -19.67
N MET A 88 11.79 8.64 -18.70
CA MET A 88 10.80 9.71 -18.84
C MET A 88 10.91 10.54 -17.57
N GLU A 89 11.19 11.85 -17.65
CA GLU A 89 11.30 12.75 -16.48
C GLU A 89 9.93 12.85 -15.74
N MET A 90 9.55 11.78 -15.07
CA MET A 90 8.25 11.57 -14.49
C MET A 90 8.40 11.38 -12.99
N GLU A 91 7.75 12.27 -12.25
CA GLU A 91 7.71 12.24 -10.81
C GLU A 91 6.37 11.66 -10.35
N ILE A 92 6.43 10.70 -9.43
CA ILE A 92 5.25 10.17 -8.75
C ILE A 92 5.05 10.97 -7.47
N THR A 93 3.93 11.66 -7.35
CA THR A 93 3.61 12.50 -6.17
C THR A 93 2.87 11.71 -5.10
N GLU A 94 1.98 10.80 -5.51
CA GLU A 94 1.17 10.01 -4.59
C GLU A 94 0.74 8.68 -5.23
N PHE A 95 0.47 7.67 -4.41
CA PHE A 95 0.07 6.35 -4.90
C PHE A 95 -0.73 5.57 -3.87
N ALA A 96 -1.56 4.66 -4.38
CA ALA A 96 -2.33 3.74 -3.57
C ALA A 96 -2.68 2.46 -4.34
N SER A 97 -3.12 1.43 -3.63
CA SER A 97 -3.59 0.17 -4.23
C SER A 97 -4.98 -0.20 -3.74
N PHE A 98 -5.71 -0.95 -4.55
CA PHE A 98 -7.00 -1.53 -4.23
C PHE A 98 -7.10 -2.94 -4.81
N VAL A 99 -7.60 -3.90 -4.04
CA VAL A 99 -7.90 -5.25 -4.55
C VAL A 99 -9.41 -5.37 -4.70
N ASP A 100 -9.88 -5.49 -5.93
CA ASP A 100 -11.28 -5.78 -6.23
C ASP A 100 -11.51 -7.29 -6.08
N VAL A 101 -12.04 -7.67 -4.92
CA VAL A 101 -12.33 -9.06 -4.56
C VAL A 101 -13.65 -9.57 -5.13
N ASP A 102 -14.49 -8.68 -5.68
CA ASP A 102 -15.78 -9.03 -6.27
C ASP A 102 -15.60 -9.58 -7.70
N LEU A 103 -14.41 -9.46 -8.27
CA LEU A 103 -14.03 -9.99 -9.58
C LEU A 103 -13.45 -11.40 -9.45
N SER A 104 -13.63 -12.21 -10.49
CA SER A 104 -13.07 -13.56 -10.60
C SER A 104 -12.37 -13.72 -11.96
N PRO A 105 -11.03 -13.67 -12.03
CA PRO A 105 -10.09 -13.58 -10.89
C PRO A 105 -10.09 -12.20 -10.20
N LYS A 106 -9.61 -12.15 -8.95
CA LYS A 106 -9.51 -10.90 -8.19
C LYS A 106 -8.59 -9.93 -8.90
N GLN A 107 -8.88 -8.64 -8.86
CA GLN A 107 -8.13 -7.66 -9.63
C GLN A 107 -7.36 -6.70 -8.72
N LEU A 108 -6.02 -6.75 -8.77
CA LEU A 108 -5.20 -5.73 -8.12
C LEU A 108 -5.12 -4.50 -9.02
N LYS A 109 -5.45 -3.35 -8.43
CA LYS A 109 -5.37 -2.03 -9.06
C LYS A 109 -4.35 -1.19 -8.29
N VAL A 110 -3.43 -0.55 -8.98
CA VAL A 110 -2.49 0.43 -8.42
C VAL A 110 -2.74 1.77 -9.08
N PHE A 111 -2.88 2.81 -8.28
CA PHE A 111 -3.09 4.18 -8.69
C PHE A 111 -1.81 4.97 -8.44
N VAL A 112 -1.34 5.69 -9.46
CA VAL A 112 -0.14 6.52 -9.41
C VAL A 112 -0.50 7.91 -9.90
N GLU A 113 -0.34 8.90 -9.05
CA GLU A 113 -0.45 10.31 -9.41
C GLU A 113 0.91 10.83 -9.83
N VAL A 114 0.95 11.48 -10.99
CA VAL A 114 2.17 12.09 -11.54
C VAL A 114 2.20 13.58 -11.24
N GLY A 115 3.40 14.16 -11.22
CA GLY A 115 3.59 15.59 -11.03
C GLY A 115 2.94 16.42 -12.15
N GLU A 116 2.56 17.66 -11.83
CA GLU A 116 1.86 18.56 -12.76
C GLU A 116 2.67 18.86 -14.03
N GLY A 117 4.00 18.94 -13.92
CA GLY A 117 4.90 19.11 -15.07
C GLY A 117 4.91 17.91 -16.04
N CYS A 118 4.55 16.71 -15.57
CA CYS A 118 4.55 15.49 -16.37
C CYS A 118 3.27 15.33 -17.22
N LEU A 119 2.18 16.04 -16.87
CA LEU A 119 0.90 15.98 -17.59
C LEU A 119 1.04 16.36 -19.06
N SER A 120 1.68 17.50 -19.33
CA SER A 120 1.80 18.05 -20.69
C SER A 120 2.60 17.10 -21.59
N LEU A 121 3.71 16.58 -21.06
CA LEU A 121 4.55 15.59 -21.75
C LEU A 121 3.79 14.30 -22.04
N MET A 122 3.02 13.81 -21.05
CA MET A 122 2.18 12.63 -21.24
C MET A 122 1.09 12.87 -22.29
N GLN A 123 0.44 14.03 -22.30
CA GLN A 123 -0.65 14.34 -23.24
C GLN A 123 -0.17 14.54 -24.67
N GLU A 124 1.01 15.15 -24.87
CA GLU A 124 1.60 15.33 -26.20
C GLU A 124 2.09 13.99 -26.79
N LYS A 125 2.50 13.05 -25.94
CA LYS A 125 3.13 11.78 -26.34
C LYS A 125 2.55 10.57 -25.61
N ILE A 126 1.22 10.45 -25.62
CA ILE A 126 0.49 9.40 -24.89
C ILE A 126 0.98 8.01 -25.29
N GLU A 127 1.13 7.74 -26.58
CA GLU A 127 1.53 6.41 -27.08
C GLU A 127 2.94 6.00 -26.63
N GLU A 128 3.92 6.91 -26.72
CA GLU A 128 5.29 6.69 -26.23
C GLU A 128 5.27 6.45 -24.72
N SER A 129 4.50 7.25 -23.97
CA SER A 129 4.37 7.14 -22.52
C SER A 129 3.76 5.80 -22.09
N VAL A 130 2.72 5.34 -22.79
CA VAL A 130 2.07 4.03 -22.55
C VAL A 130 3.06 2.89 -22.77
N VAL A 131 3.89 2.96 -23.81
CA VAL A 131 4.91 1.94 -24.10
C VAL A 131 5.96 1.89 -22.99
N VAL A 132 6.44 3.05 -22.52
CA VAL A 132 7.41 3.14 -21.42
C VAL A 132 6.80 2.61 -20.12
N LEU A 133 5.59 3.04 -19.77
CA LEU A 133 4.87 2.57 -18.58
C LEU A 133 4.68 1.05 -18.60
N ARG A 134 4.21 0.49 -19.72
CA ARG A 134 4.02 -0.95 -19.87
C ARG A 134 5.34 -1.72 -19.75
N ARG A 135 6.44 -1.19 -20.29
CA ARG A 135 7.77 -1.80 -20.17
C ARG A 135 8.19 -1.99 -18.73
N PHE A 136 7.82 -1.07 -17.84
CA PHE A 136 8.20 -1.11 -16.42
C PHE A 136 7.09 -1.66 -15.50
N CYS A 137 5.88 -1.94 -16.02
CA CYS A 137 4.80 -2.55 -15.25
C CYS A 137 5.16 -3.93 -14.70
N SER A 138 5.97 -4.71 -15.42
CA SER A 138 6.47 -6.00 -14.91
C SER A 138 7.38 -5.82 -13.69
N SER A 139 8.30 -4.85 -13.72
CA SER A 139 9.18 -4.49 -12.59
C SER A 139 8.35 -4.06 -11.37
N LEU A 140 7.28 -3.30 -11.60
CA LEU A 140 6.32 -2.93 -10.56
C LEU A 140 5.61 -4.18 -10.00
N GLU A 141 5.06 -5.03 -10.87
CA GLU A 141 4.32 -6.23 -10.48
C GLU A 141 5.17 -7.22 -9.67
N ASP A 142 6.43 -7.41 -10.07
CA ASP A 142 7.41 -8.25 -9.36
C ASP A 142 7.72 -7.75 -7.94
N GLY A 143 7.54 -6.44 -7.69
CA GLY A 143 7.76 -5.81 -6.40
C GLY A 143 6.62 -5.94 -5.40
N LEU A 144 5.42 -6.38 -5.82
CA LEU A 144 4.19 -6.34 -5.01
C LEU A 144 4.07 -7.45 -3.94
N GLY A 145 5.14 -8.21 -3.70
CA GLY A 145 5.23 -9.15 -2.60
C GLY A 145 4.86 -10.60 -2.96
N GLY A 146 5.24 -11.53 -2.08
CA GLY A 146 5.18 -12.97 -2.35
C GLY A 146 3.76 -13.54 -2.40
N ILE A 147 2.84 -13.02 -1.58
CA ILE A 147 1.45 -13.53 -1.51
C ILE A 147 0.72 -13.22 -2.82
N TYR A 148 0.82 -11.98 -3.31
CA TYR A 148 0.27 -11.59 -4.61
C TYR A 148 0.80 -12.48 -5.74
N ARG A 149 2.12 -12.68 -5.83
CA ARG A 149 2.73 -13.55 -6.86
C ARG A 149 2.19 -14.98 -6.81
N VAL A 150 2.09 -15.59 -5.63
CA VAL A 150 1.53 -16.94 -5.49
C VAL A 150 0.06 -16.99 -5.93
N GLN A 151 -0.75 -15.96 -5.63
CA GLN A 151 -2.14 -15.90 -6.10
C GLN A 151 -2.24 -15.68 -7.62
N ARG A 152 -1.31 -14.92 -8.22
CA ARG A 152 -1.20 -14.78 -9.68
C ARG A 152 -0.90 -16.11 -10.35
N ASP A 153 0.08 -16.85 -9.83
CA ASP A 153 0.49 -18.16 -10.36
C ASP A 153 -0.65 -19.21 -10.28
N ARG A 154 -1.52 -19.09 -9.28
CA ARG A 154 -2.71 -19.94 -9.12
C ARG A 154 -3.93 -19.51 -9.94
N GLY A 155 -3.86 -18.35 -10.61
CA GLY A 155 -5.00 -17.77 -11.32
C GLY A 155 -6.09 -17.21 -10.39
N GLU A 156 -5.81 -17.02 -9.11
CA GLU A 156 -6.73 -16.41 -8.14
C GLU A 156 -6.74 -14.87 -8.26
N SER A 157 -5.63 -14.30 -8.73
CA SER A 157 -5.49 -12.87 -9.05
C SER A 157 -5.19 -12.67 -10.54
N GLY A 158 -5.83 -11.67 -11.15
CA GLY A 158 -5.58 -11.19 -12.51
C GLY A 158 -4.32 -10.31 -12.61
N PRO A 159 -3.87 -9.97 -13.84
CA PRO A 159 -2.69 -9.13 -14.06
C PRO A 159 -2.86 -7.74 -13.46
N LEU A 160 -1.79 -7.13 -12.96
CA LEU A 160 -1.84 -5.79 -12.38
C LEU A 160 -2.51 -4.77 -13.32
N LEU A 161 -3.46 -3.99 -12.81
CA LEU A 161 -3.96 -2.78 -13.49
C LEU A 161 -3.30 -1.54 -12.89
N LEU A 162 -2.52 -0.83 -13.70
CA LEU A 162 -1.91 0.44 -13.32
C LEU A 162 -2.73 1.61 -13.88
N TYR A 163 -3.22 2.46 -12.99
CA TYR A 163 -3.94 3.68 -13.31
C TYR A 163 -3.05 4.88 -13.06
N VAL A 164 -2.73 5.63 -14.11
CA VAL A 164 -2.10 6.94 -13.96
C VAL A 164 -3.20 7.98 -13.78
N VAL A 165 -3.28 8.59 -12.60
CA VAL A 165 -4.33 9.55 -12.26
C VAL A 165 -3.88 10.99 -12.44
N LYS A 166 -4.86 11.89 -12.66
CA LYS A 166 -4.61 13.33 -12.79
C LYS A 166 -3.95 13.89 -11.52
N PRO A 167 -3.00 14.84 -11.62
CA PRO A 167 -2.52 15.60 -10.48
C PRO A 167 -3.66 16.21 -9.65
N GLY A 168 -3.51 16.21 -8.33
CA GLY A 168 -4.50 16.69 -7.38
C GLY A 168 -5.71 15.75 -7.19
N SER A 169 -5.65 14.52 -7.68
CA SER A 169 -6.68 13.51 -7.41
C SER A 169 -6.63 13.06 -5.95
N PHE A 170 -5.44 12.82 -5.39
CA PHE A 170 -5.29 12.53 -3.97
C PHE A 170 -5.53 13.75 -3.07
N ASP A 171 -5.27 14.96 -3.55
CA ASP A 171 -5.65 16.19 -2.82
C ASP A 171 -7.16 16.31 -2.68
N ARG A 172 -7.92 16.00 -3.74
CA ARG A 172 -9.39 15.97 -3.67
C ARG A 172 -9.90 14.94 -2.67
N LEU A 173 -9.28 13.75 -2.61
CA LEU A 173 -9.59 12.76 -1.57
C LEU A 173 -9.33 13.32 -0.17
N SER A 174 -8.21 14.01 0.01
CA SER A 174 -7.84 14.65 1.28
C SER A 174 -8.85 15.72 1.68
N GLN A 175 -9.27 16.57 0.74
CA GLN A 175 -10.28 17.60 0.98
C GLN A 175 -11.64 17.01 1.38
N VAL A 176 -12.07 15.91 0.74
CA VAL A 176 -13.32 15.22 1.11
C VAL A 176 -13.22 14.63 2.52
N ALA A 177 -12.10 13.99 2.85
CA ALA A 177 -11.89 13.44 4.19
C ALA A 177 -11.90 14.54 5.27
N ILE A 178 -11.24 15.68 5.00
CA ILE A 178 -11.23 16.83 5.91
C ILE A 178 -12.64 17.41 6.09
N ARG A 179 -13.41 17.57 5.00
CA ARG A 179 -14.81 18.02 5.06
C ARG A 179 -15.69 17.07 5.87
N ASN A 180 -15.37 15.77 5.84
CA ASN A 180 -16.04 14.74 6.63
C ASN A 180 -15.51 14.62 8.06
N GLY A 181 -14.67 15.57 8.52
CA GLY A 181 -14.23 15.69 9.91
C GLY A 181 -12.84 15.14 10.22
N ALA A 182 -12.07 14.70 9.21
CA ALA A 182 -10.69 14.30 9.44
C ALA A 182 -9.81 15.52 9.82
N PRO A 183 -8.97 15.43 10.87
CA PRO A 183 -8.05 16.51 11.22
C PRO A 183 -7.05 16.77 10.07
N PRO A 184 -6.93 18.01 9.54
CA PRO A 184 -6.05 18.31 8.41
C PRO A 184 -4.58 17.95 8.64
N SER A 185 -4.09 18.09 9.86
CA SER A 185 -2.68 17.81 10.21
C SER A 185 -2.37 16.32 10.35
N GLN A 186 -3.38 15.44 10.36
CA GLN A 186 -3.21 14.00 10.56
C GLN A 186 -3.60 13.17 9.34
N TYR A 187 -4.32 13.77 8.38
CA TYR A 187 -4.76 13.03 7.21
C TYR A 187 -3.57 12.72 6.30
N LYS A 188 -3.44 11.44 5.97
CA LYS A 188 -2.55 10.94 4.91
C LYS A 188 -3.39 10.08 3.97
N PRO A 189 -3.26 10.23 2.65
CA PRO A 189 -3.90 9.33 1.71
C PRO A 189 -3.59 7.86 2.03
N PRO A 190 -4.58 6.96 2.01
CA PRO A 190 -4.36 5.56 2.33
C PRO A 190 -3.59 4.87 1.21
N LYS A 191 -2.47 4.21 1.56
CA LYS A 191 -1.71 3.37 0.61
C LYS A 191 -2.47 2.12 0.20
N ILE A 192 -3.23 1.52 1.12
CA ILE A 192 -4.12 0.39 0.85
C ILE A 192 -5.58 0.85 1.00
N ILE A 193 -6.26 1.05 -0.13
CA ILE A 193 -7.66 1.44 -0.20
C ILE A 193 -8.53 0.22 0.09
N ARG A 194 -9.58 0.44 0.89
CA ARG A 194 -10.58 -0.59 1.23
C ARG A 194 -12.01 -0.18 0.86
N ASN A 195 -12.22 1.11 0.62
CA ASN A 195 -13.51 1.64 0.21
C ASN A 195 -13.57 1.68 -1.33
N ARG A 196 -14.55 0.96 -1.90
CA ARG A 196 -14.76 0.86 -3.35
C ARG A 196 -15.11 2.21 -4.00
N GLU A 197 -15.79 3.10 -3.30
CA GLU A 197 -16.10 4.45 -3.80
C GLU A 197 -14.84 5.29 -3.98
N ILE A 198 -13.86 5.16 -3.06
CA ILE A 198 -12.56 5.84 -3.19
C ILE A 198 -11.78 5.30 -4.39
N ALA A 199 -11.76 3.96 -4.56
CA ALA A 199 -11.14 3.35 -5.73
C ALA A 199 -11.84 3.80 -7.03
N GLY A 200 -13.18 3.79 -7.06
CA GLY A 200 -13.97 4.24 -8.20
C GLY A 200 -13.74 5.72 -8.55
N PHE A 201 -13.56 6.59 -7.55
CA PHE A 201 -13.17 7.98 -7.78
C PHE A 201 -11.80 8.07 -8.48
N LEU A 202 -10.81 7.30 -8.02
CA LEU A 202 -9.48 7.29 -8.63
C LEU A 202 -9.52 6.71 -10.05
N GLU A 203 -10.29 5.64 -10.29
CA GLU A 203 -10.53 5.07 -11.63
C GLU A 203 -11.14 6.12 -12.57
N GLY A 204 -12.14 6.87 -12.12
CA GLY A 204 -12.75 7.97 -12.89
C GLY A 204 -11.82 9.17 -13.12
N SER A 205 -10.73 9.28 -12.34
CA SER A 205 -9.72 10.34 -12.47
C SER A 205 -8.53 9.94 -13.35
N ALA A 206 -8.51 8.70 -13.86
CA ALA A 206 -7.41 8.17 -14.65
C ALA A 206 -7.24 8.91 -15.99
N LEU A 207 -5.99 9.15 -16.36
CA LEU A 207 -5.55 9.62 -17.68
C LEU A 207 -5.31 8.43 -18.60
N VAL A 208 -4.67 7.39 -18.06
CA VAL A 208 -4.24 6.20 -18.77
C VAL A 208 -4.39 5.00 -17.84
N THR A 209 -4.84 3.89 -18.39
CA THR A 209 -4.85 2.59 -17.72
C THR A 209 -3.95 1.63 -18.48
N ILE A 210 -3.01 1.01 -17.78
CA ILE A 210 -2.12 -0.01 -18.31
C ILE A 210 -2.56 -1.37 -17.77
N VAL A 211 -2.63 -2.33 -18.69
CA VAL A 211 -2.89 -3.75 -18.46
C VAL A 211 -1.65 -4.52 -18.89
#